data_AF-R6WV85-F1
#
_entry.id   AF-R6WV85-F1
#
_cell.length_a   1.000
_cell.length_b   1.000
_cell.length_c   1.000
_cell.angle_alpha   90.00
_cell.angle_beta   90.00
_cell.angle_gamma   90.00
#
_symmetry.space_group_name_H-M   'P 1'
#
loop_
_entity.id
_entity.type
_entity.pdbx_description
1 polymer ?
#
loop_
_entity_poly.entity_id
_entity_poly.type
_entity_poly.pdbx_seq_one_letter_code
_entity_poly.pdbx_strand_id
1 'polypeptide(L)'
;MKKIFYIFLAAVMVLAVSCKKDNFNYGKGDRTGTLSFDGLSIEVSDEVHKVTTKAEAAGDDYTLFLYDNAGKLVWQKTYQEVRGGGDVSLPEGDYSLEARSTSADVPNAKFNAPVYGATKDFAIKAGVTTTLGSITCKLLQAVVSVGYNEDFLKSVTGDGAATVELAAGYPLEYKLEYSNGNPTYDHRMGYFAVNGNDATIALVFKGSIGGKTQRMRATITNVKAQDWHVVTIIKKVDASGNASFTVEIDGLVEDAELNGDVTAEEPGDGNDPNAPIGDGGIELISTSIYDITKTVTVPETGAFPLTMTAKIPNGVRKFTVDIASTNADFINSVNSVGGTTLDLINPSEAAMGVFDIVPFPHGAELSGKTEIEFDLSDAQAPLLAFKGTHTFTMNVIDNKGCRKSIPISLEVL
;
A
#
# COMPACT_ATOMS: atom_id res chain seq x y z
N MET A 1 5.25 -80.07 11.73
CA MET A 1 5.91 -80.22 10.41
C MET A 1 7.07 -79.23 10.33
N LYS A 2 8.19 -79.71 9.77
CA LYS A 2 9.52 -79.12 9.48
C LYS A 2 9.57 -77.58 9.29
N LYS A 3 10.66 -76.84 9.55
CA LYS A 3 12.01 -77.02 10.14
C LYS A 3 12.62 -75.59 10.30
N ILE A 4 13.54 -75.48 11.26
CA ILE A 4 14.41 -74.36 11.66
C ILE A 4 15.37 -73.86 10.54
N PHE A 5 15.84 -72.59 10.62
CA PHE A 5 17.24 -72.05 10.48
C PHE A 5 17.17 -70.53 10.13
N TYR A 6 17.53 -69.54 10.98
CA TYR A 6 18.84 -69.01 11.44
C TYR A 6 19.71 -68.24 10.40
N ILE A 7 20.07 -66.99 10.78
CA ILE A 7 21.42 -66.33 10.68
C ILE A 7 21.72 -65.35 9.51
N PHE A 8 21.79 -64.05 9.90
CA PHE A 8 22.85 -63.02 9.69
C PHE A 8 23.15 -62.30 8.34
N LEU A 9 23.30 -60.97 8.52
CA LEU A 9 24.36 -60.06 8.03
C LEU A 9 24.15 -59.21 6.75
N ALA A 10 24.05 -57.90 7.00
CA ALA A 10 24.58 -56.73 6.29
C ALA A 10 24.29 -56.49 4.79
N ALA A 11 23.68 -55.34 4.50
CA ALA A 11 24.24 -54.35 3.58
C ALA A 11 23.55 -52.98 3.78
N VAL A 12 24.33 -52.00 4.24
CA VAL A 12 24.00 -50.57 4.16
C VAL A 12 23.93 -50.23 2.67
N MET A 13 22.74 -49.88 2.17
CA MET A 13 22.57 -49.37 0.81
C MET A 13 22.46 -47.85 0.90
N VAL A 14 23.62 -47.18 0.83
CA VAL A 14 23.71 -45.76 0.49
C VAL A 14 23.14 -45.62 -0.91
N LEU A 15 21.98 -44.96 -1.04
CA LEU A 15 21.48 -44.51 -2.34
C LEU A 15 22.38 -43.38 -2.83
N ALA A 16 23.46 -43.76 -3.54
CA ALA A 16 24.16 -42.86 -4.43
C ALA A 16 23.20 -42.50 -5.57
N VAL A 17 22.61 -41.31 -5.51
CA VAL A 17 21.97 -40.71 -6.68
C VAL A 17 23.08 -40.36 -7.65
N SER A 18 23.16 -41.22 -8.67
CA SER A 18 24.02 -41.19 -9.83
C SER A 18 24.12 -39.82 -10.50
N CYS A 19 25.34 -39.39 -10.81
CA CYS A 19 25.62 -38.46 -11.91
C CYS A 19 24.99 -38.99 -13.20
N LYS A 20 23.79 -38.53 -13.54
CA LYS A 20 23.31 -38.60 -14.92
C LYS A 20 23.93 -37.46 -15.69
N LYS A 21 24.76 -37.81 -16.66
CA LYS A 21 25.05 -36.94 -17.79
C LYS A 21 23.75 -36.87 -18.59
N ASP A 22 23.07 -35.73 -18.56
CA ASP A 22 21.82 -35.51 -19.29
C ASP A 22 22.08 -35.59 -20.80
N ASN A 23 21.87 -36.79 -21.36
CA ASN A 23 21.80 -36.99 -22.80
C ASN A 23 20.37 -36.69 -23.24
N PHE A 24 20.14 -35.44 -23.66
CA PHE A 24 18.92 -35.08 -24.37
C PHE A 24 18.91 -35.79 -25.74
N ASN A 25 17.89 -36.61 -25.99
CA ASN A 25 17.73 -37.36 -27.24
C ASN A 25 16.66 -36.66 -28.09
N TYR A 26 17.10 -35.87 -29.07
CA TYR A 26 16.25 -35.09 -29.97
C TYR A 26 16.10 -35.82 -31.32
N GLY A 27 14.89 -35.83 -31.87
CA GLY A 27 14.54 -36.61 -33.06
C GLY A 27 15.29 -36.17 -34.31
N LYS A 28 15.39 -37.06 -35.31
CA LYS A 28 15.98 -36.74 -36.62
C LYS A 28 15.19 -35.61 -37.30
N GLY A 29 15.71 -34.39 -37.25
CA GLY A 29 15.20 -33.22 -37.99
C GLY A 29 15.32 -31.88 -37.26
N ASP A 30 15.75 -31.85 -36.00
CA ASP A 30 15.59 -30.67 -35.16
C ASP A 30 16.60 -29.56 -35.52
N ARG A 31 16.05 -28.41 -35.97
CA ARG A 31 16.79 -27.17 -36.21
C ARG A 31 17.21 -26.58 -34.86
N THR A 32 18.39 -26.95 -34.37
CA THR A 32 18.92 -26.51 -33.06
C THR A 32 20.02 -25.48 -33.20
N GLY A 33 20.11 -24.56 -32.23
CA GLY A 33 21.27 -23.69 -32.01
C GLY A 33 21.89 -23.93 -30.63
N THR A 34 22.95 -23.20 -30.32
CA THR A 34 23.70 -23.34 -29.06
C THR A 34 23.53 -22.09 -28.22
N LEU A 35 23.08 -22.22 -26.98
CA LEU A 35 23.26 -21.20 -25.95
C LEU A 35 24.61 -21.42 -25.29
N SER A 36 25.50 -20.43 -25.38
CA SER A 36 26.78 -20.45 -24.68
C SER A 36 26.81 -19.45 -23.53
N PHE A 37 27.37 -19.90 -22.42
CA PHE A 37 27.59 -19.08 -21.22
C PHE A 37 28.99 -18.44 -21.21
N ASP A 38 29.76 -18.62 -22.28
CA ASP A 38 31.05 -17.95 -22.44
C ASP A 38 30.87 -16.42 -22.43
N GLY A 39 31.61 -15.77 -21.54
CA GLY A 39 31.52 -14.32 -21.34
C GLY A 39 30.24 -13.86 -20.64
N LEU A 40 29.41 -14.76 -20.10
CA LEU A 40 28.30 -14.39 -19.22
C LEU A 40 28.87 -13.81 -17.92
N SER A 41 28.40 -12.62 -17.55
CA SER A 41 28.63 -12.02 -16.24
C SER A 41 27.31 -11.70 -15.55
N ILE A 42 27.14 -12.18 -14.32
CA ILE A 42 26.04 -11.75 -13.46
C ILE A 42 26.58 -10.67 -12.51
N GLU A 43 25.92 -9.52 -12.55
CA GLU A 43 26.19 -8.36 -11.70
C GLU A 43 24.98 -8.14 -10.77
N VAL A 44 25.20 -7.54 -9.61
CA VAL A 44 24.15 -7.22 -8.63
C VAL A 44 24.20 -5.75 -8.34
N SER A 45 23.08 -5.06 -8.51
CA SER A 45 22.92 -3.68 -8.06
C SER A 45 22.09 -3.67 -6.78
N ASP A 46 22.67 -3.16 -5.70
CA ASP A 46 21.97 -2.85 -4.44
C ASP A 46 21.16 -1.55 -4.52
N GLU A 47 21.04 -0.97 -5.71
CA GLU A 47 20.29 0.26 -5.93
C GLU A 47 18.81 0.05 -5.61
N VAL A 48 18.33 0.88 -4.70
CA VAL A 48 16.91 1.06 -4.37
C VAL A 48 16.54 2.50 -4.70
N HIS A 49 15.26 2.81 -4.91
CA HIS A 49 14.82 4.17 -5.33
C HIS A 49 15.14 5.31 -4.33
N LYS A 50 15.84 5.02 -3.22
CA LYS A 50 16.38 5.98 -2.23
C LYS A 50 17.92 6.03 -2.13
N VAL A 51 18.66 5.04 -2.64
CA VAL A 51 20.12 4.93 -2.46
C VAL A 51 20.75 4.40 -3.74
N THR A 52 21.66 5.19 -4.33
CA THR A 52 22.47 4.77 -5.47
C THR A 52 23.71 4.03 -4.97
N THR A 53 23.90 2.80 -5.42
CA THR A 53 25.12 2.01 -5.20
C THR A 53 25.72 1.59 -6.55
N LYS A 54 26.99 1.18 -6.56
CA LYS A 54 27.60 0.59 -7.76
C LYS A 54 27.25 -0.89 -7.82
N ALA A 55 27.02 -1.41 -9.02
CA ALA A 55 26.83 -2.84 -9.20
C ALA A 55 28.14 -3.59 -8.93
N GLU A 56 28.04 -4.72 -8.22
CA GLU A 56 29.15 -5.61 -7.88
C GLU A 56 28.97 -6.97 -8.55
N ALA A 57 30.03 -7.78 -8.59
CA ALA A 57 29.93 -9.13 -9.13
C ALA A 57 29.04 -10.01 -8.24
N ALA A 58 28.13 -10.76 -8.85
CA ALA A 58 27.27 -11.68 -8.12
C ALA A 58 28.05 -12.85 -7.51
N GLY A 59 27.52 -13.37 -6.40
CA GLY A 59 27.96 -14.63 -5.80
C GLY A 59 27.76 -15.81 -6.75
N ASP A 60 28.54 -16.87 -6.53
CA ASP A 60 28.50 -18.09 -7.34
C ASP A 60 27.19 -18.90 -7.15
N ASP A 61 26.43 -18.58 -6.11
CA ASP A 61 25.17 -19.23 -5.69
C ASP A 61 23.92 -18.75 -6.45
N TYR A 62 24.06 -17.74 -7.33
CA TYR A 62 22.97 -17.32 -8.20
C TYR A 62 22.46 -18.48 -9.03
N THR A 63 21.15 -18.64 -9.10
CA THR A 63 20.50 -19.69 -9.88
C THR A 63 19.98 -19.10 -11.20
N LEU A 64 20.29 -19.79 -12.28
CA LEU A 64 19.85 -19.48 -13.63
C LEU A 64 18.70 -20.40 -14.01
N PHE A 65 17.60 -19.82 -14.47
CA PHE A 65 16.38 -20.49 -14.90
C PHE A 65 16.14 -20.15 -16.36
N LEU A 66 16.09 -21.17 -17.22
CA LEU A 66 15.82 -21.00 -18.64
C LEU A 66 14.39 -21.45 -18.94
N TYR A 67 13.61 -20.53 -19.48
CA TYR A 67 12.24 -20.78 -19.92
C TYR A 67 12.13 -20.76 -21.44
N ASP A 68 11.28 -21.62 -21.98
CA ASP A 68 10.87 -21.54 -23.39
C ASP A 68 9.79 -20.46 -23.62
N ASN A 69 9.40 -20.26 -24.88
CA ASN A 69 8.39 -19.26 -25.26
C ASN A 69 6.98 -19.52 -24.67
N ALA A 70 6.72 -20.70 -24.11
CA ALA A 70 5.49 -21.02 -23.40
C ALA A 70 5.58 -20.75 -21.90
N GLY A 71 6.71 -20.21 -21.43
CA GLY A 71 7.00 -19.96 -20.01
C GLY A 71 7.33 -21.23 -19.24
N LYS A 72 7.62 -22.35 -19.90
CA LYS A 72 7.97 -23.60 -19.23
C LYS A 72 9.45 -23.60 -18.89
N LEU A 73 9.77 -23.91 -17.63
CA LEU A 73 11.14 -24.14 -17.19
C LEU A 73 11.72 -25.38 -17.90
N VAL A 74 12.77 -25.18 -18.69
CA VAL A 74 13.41 -26.24 -19.49
C VAL A 74 14.83 -26.55 -19.02
N TRP A 75 15.46 -25.67 -18.24
CA TRP A 75 16.79 -25.88 -17.68
C TRP A 75 17.00 -25.00 -16.44
N GLN A 76 17.71 -25.52 -15.44
CA GLN A 76 18.04 -24.81 -14.21
C GLN A 76 19.42 -25.26 -13.72
N LYS A 77 20.32 -24.32 -13.46
CA LYS A 77 21.63 -24.56 -12.81
C LYS A 77 22.08 -23.34 -12.02
N THR A 78 23.05 -23.52 -11.15
CA THR A 78 23.76 -22.41 -10.53
C THR A 78 24.71 -21.74 -11.52
N TYR A 79 25.03 -20.47 -11.26
CA TYR A 79 25.97 -19.69 -12.06
C TYR A 79 27.38 -20.30 -11.99
N GLN A 80 27.76 -20.86 -10.84
CA GLN A 80 29.01 -21.61 -10.70
C GLN A 80 29.12 -22.79 -11.68
N GLU A 81 28.03 -23.54 -11.89
CA GLU A 81 28.03 -24.73 -12.75
C GLU A 81 28.17 -24.41 -14.24
N VAL A 82 27.96 -23.15 -14.63
CA VAL A 82 28.12 -22.70 -16.03
C VAL A 82 29.35 -21.81 -16.26
N ARG A 83 29.99 -21.31 -15.20
CA ARG A 83 31.24 -20.55 -15.29
C ARG A 83 32.36 -21.47 -15.81
N GLY A 84 32.81 -21.22 -17.04
CA GLY A 84 33.90 -21.97 -17.67
C GLY A 84 33.48 -23.16 -18.53
N GLY A 85 32.19 -23.27 -18.85
CA GLY A 85 31.62 -24.25 -19.77
C GLY A 85 30.23 -24.70 -19.33
N GLY A 86 29.38 -25.10 -20.27
CA GLY A 86 28.00 -25.48 -19.95
C GLY A 86 27.00 -25.26 -21.05
N ASP A 87 27.47 -25.10 -22.29
CA ASP A 87 26.66 -24.85 -23.47
C ASP A 87 25.47 -25.81 -23.57
N VAL A 88 24.32 -25.26 -23.96
CA VAL A 88 23.07 -26.00 -24.08
C VAL A 88 22.63 -25.95 -25.54
N SER A 89 22.38 -27.12 -26.12
CA SER A 89 21.72 -27.23 -27.43
C SER A 89 20.22 -27.08 -27.25
N LEU A 90 19.63 -26.10 -27.91
CA LEU A 90 18.22 -25.75 -27.81
C LEU A 90 17.59 -25.71 -29.21
N PRO A 91 16.32 -26.10 -29.37
CA PRO A 91 15.57 -25.82 -30.60
C PRO A 91 15.59 -24.33 -30.98
N GLU A 92 15.48 -24.04 -32.27
CA GLU A 92 15.24 -22.68 -32.75
C GLU A 92 13.94 -22.13 -32.16
N GLY A 93 14.00 -20.95 -31.56
CA GLY A 93 12.88 -20.35 -30.85
C GLY A 93 13.30 -19.22 -29.91
N ASP A 94 12.30 -18.62 -29.26
CA ASP A 94 12.50 -17.56 -28.27
C ASP A 94 12.56 -18.16 -26.86
N TYR A 95 13.44 -17.60 -26.03
CA TYR A 95 13.74 -18.06 -24.68
C TYR A 95 13.96 -16.88 -23.75
N SER A 96 13.81 -17.12 -22.45
CA SER A 96 14.21 -16.18 -21.42
C SER A 96 15.12 -16.84 -20.40
N LEU A 97 16.20 -16.16 -20.02
CA LEU A 97 17.07 -16.55 -18.93
C LEU A 97 16.83 -15.62 -17.75
N GLU A 98 16.33 -16.17 -16.66
CA GLU A 98 16.18 -15.49 -15.38
C GLU A 98 17.35 -15.87 -14.48
N ALA A 99 18.06 -14.87 -13.96
CA ALA A 99 19.05 -15.03 -12.91
C ALA A 99 18.45 -14.57 -11.58
N ARG A 100 18.56 -15.38 -10.51
CA ARG A 100 18.07 -15.03 -9.16
C ARG A 100 19.09 -15.38 -8.09
N SER A 101 19.12 -14.61 -7.01
CA SER A 101 19.93 -14.86 -5.81
C SER A 101 19.42 -16.03 -4.94
N THR A 102 18.38 -16.73 -5.38
CA THR A 102 17.79 -17.87 -4.69
C THR A 102 17.32 -18.89 -5.72
N SER A 103 17.39 -20.18 -5.35
CA SER A 103 16.85 -21.28 -6.14
C SER A 103 15.36 -21.55 -5.87
N ALA A 104 14.82 -21.01 -4.78
CA ALA A 104 13.41 -21.09 -4.41
C ALA A 104 12.61 -19.91 -4.98
N ASP A 105 11.29 -20.00 -4.92
CA ASP A 105 10.41 -18.89 -5.28
C ASP A 105 10.66 -17.65 -4.42
N VAL A 106 10.39 -16.48 -4.99
CA VAL A 106 10.45 -15.20 -4.26
C VAL A 106 9.36 -15.23 -3.17
N PRO A 107 9.72 -15.11 -1.88
CA PRO A 107 8.73 -15.11 -0.82
C PRO A 107 7.80 -13.89 -0.93
N ASN A 108 6.49 -14.10 -0.75
CA ASN A 108 5.51 -13.00 -0.73
C ASN A 108 5.88 -11.94 0.32
N ALA A 109 6.29 -12.37 1.51
CA ALA A 109 6.85 -11.48 2.53
C ALA A 109 7.81 -12.23 3.45
N LYS A 110 8.97 -11.64 3.76
CA LYS A 110 9.94 -12.20 4.72
C LYS A 110 10.90 -11.15 5.27
N PHE A 111 11.25 -11.28 6.55
CA PHE A 111 12.28 -10.44 7.17
C PHE A 111 13.69 -10.82 6.71
N ASN A 112 14.55 -9.81 6.48
CA ASN A 112 15.98 -9.95 6.21
C ASN A 112 16.30 -10.96 5.08
N ALA A 113 15.49 -10.97 4.02
CA ALA A 113 15.60 -11.93 2.94
C ALA A 113 15.43 -11.24 1.57
N PRO A 114 16.39 -10.36 1.19
CA PRO A 114 16.38 -9.74 -0.13
C PRO A 114 16.53 -10.80 -1.23
N VAL A 115 15.76 -10.66 -2.29
CA VAL A 115 15.90 -11.46 -3.50
C VAL A 115 16.21 -10.55 -4.68
N TYR A 116 17.36 -10.78 -5.29
CA TYR A 116 17.80 -10.06 -6.48
C TYR A 116 17.62 -10.94 -7.70
N GLY A 117 17.25 -10.34 -8.82
CA GLY A 117 17.21 -11.04 -10.09
C GLY A 117 17.04 -10.13 -11.29
N ALA A 118 17.11 -10.75 -12.45
CA ALA A 118 16.86 -10.12 -13.74
C ALA A 118 16.48 -11.20 -14.76
N THR A 119 15.66 -10.81 -15.73
CA THR A 119 15.31 -11.64 -16.87
C THR A 119 15.90 -11.05 -18.14
N LYS A 120 16.46 -11.91 -18.98
CA LYS A 120 16.97 -11.55 -20.30
C LYS A 120 16.35 -12.43 -21.37
N ASP A 121 15.63 -11.81 -22.27
CA ASP A 121 15.04 -12.48 -23.43
C ASP A 121 16.04 -12.57 -24.57
N PHE A 122 16.01 -13.68 -25.30
CA PHE A 122 16.88 -13.95 -26.45
C PHE A 122 16.26 -14.98 -27.40
N ALA A 123 16.81 -15.11 -28.59
CA ALA A 123 16.37 -16.08 -29.59
C ALA A 123 17.52 -17.02 -29.97
N ILE A 124 17.21 -18.31 -30.06
CA ILE A 124 18.10 -19.33 -30.60
C ILE A 124 17.82 -19.52 -32.08
N LYS A 125 18.88 -19.49 -32.90
CA LYS A 125 18.82 -19.75 -34.34
C LYS A 125 19.57 -21.03 -34.69
N ALA A 126 19.06 -21.78 -35.65
CA ALA A 126 19.65 -23.04 -36.08
C ALA A 126 21.11 -22.89 -36.51
N GLY A 127 22.01 -23.69 -35.95
CA GLY A 127 23.45 -23.69 -36.25
C GLY A 127 24.22 -22.47 -35.73
N VAL A 128 23.60 -21.60 -34.95
CA VAL A 128 24.21 -20.38 -34.40
C VAL A 128 24.48 -20.53 -32.90
N THR A 129 25.62 -20.05 -32.45
CA THR A 129 25.93 -19.87 -31.01
C THR A 129 25.47 -18.50 -30.55
N THR A 130 24.66 -18.47 -29.50
CA THR A 130 24.12 -17.26 -28.85
C THR A 130 24.82 -17.06 -27.51
N THR A 131 25.31 -15.86 -27.24
CA THR A 131 25.91 -15.45 -25.97
C THR A 131 25.12 -14.31 -25.35
N LEU A 132 25.10 -14.24 -24.01
CA LEU A 132 24.24 -13.30 -23.29
C LEU A 132 25.00 -12.10 -22.69
N GLY A 133 26.32 -12.07 -22.68
CA GLY A 133 27.09 -10.94 -22.11
C GLY A 133 26.74 -10.68 -20.64
N SER A 134 26.60 -9.42 -20.22
CA SER A 134 26.25 -9.09 -18.83
C SER A 134 24.74 -9.09 -18.56
N ILE A 135 24.36 -9.56 -17.36
CA ILE A 135 23.02 -9.48 -16.77
C ILE A 135 23.16 -8.83 -15.39
N THR A 136 22.51 -7.68 -15.21
CA THR A 136 22.52 -6.95 -13.93
C THR A 136 21.23 -7.24 -13.15
N CYS A 137 21.35 -8.03 -12.10
CA CYS A 137 20.31 -8.35 -11.15
C CYS A 137 19.99 -7.14 -10.25
N LYS A 138 18.70 -6.91 -10.00
CA LYS A 138 18.17 -5.86 -9.13
C LYS A 138 17.22 -6.46 -8.11
N LEU A 139 16.96 -5.74 -7.02
CA LEU A 139 16.02 -6.20 -5.99
C LEU A 139 14.62 -6.40 -6.60
N LEU A 140 14.05 -7.60 -6.43
CA LEU A 140 12.72 -7.96 -6.96
C LEU A 140 11.56 -7.63 -6.01
N GLN A 141 11.87 -7.03 -4.87
CA GLN A 141 10.95 -6.80 -3.75
C GLN A 141 10.91 -5.33 -3.38
N ALA A 142 9.82 -4.92 -2.74
CA ALA A 142 9.77 -3.67 -1.98
C ALA A 142 10.31 -3.92 -0.57
N VAL A 143 10.88 -2.87 0.04
CA VAL A 143 11.46 -2.91 1.39
C VAL A 143 10.67 -2.00 2.31
N VAL A 144 10.35 -2.48 3.52
CA VAL A 144 9.73 -1.66 4.56
C VAL A 144 10.53 -1.77 5.86
N SER A 145 10.84 -0.62 6.46
CA SER A 145 11.31 -0.51 7.84
C SER A 145 10.29 0.24 8.69
N VAL A 146 10.10 -0.20 9.93
CA VAL A 146 9.22 0.47 10.89
C VAL A 146 10.04 1.02 12.04
N GLY A 147 9.81 2.29 12.39
CA GLY A 147 10.40 2.97 13.53
C GLY A 147 9.37 3.77 14.32
N TYR A 148 9.83 4.37 15.41
CA TYR A 148 9.02 5.16 16.33
C TYR A 148 9.81 6.40 16.75
N ASN A 149 9.17 7.57 16.86
CA ASN A 149 9.86 8.73 17.43
C ASN A 149 9.95 8.63 18.97
N GLU A 150 10.88 9.39 19.55
CA GLU A 150 11.14 9.32 20.99
C GLU A 150 9.90 9.66 21.84
N ASP A 151 9.09 10.62 21.43
CA ASP A 151 7.91 11.03 22.19
C ASP A 151 6.79 9.99 22.14
N PHE A 152 6.70 9.24 21.05
CA PHE A 152 5.85 8.05 20.97
C PHE A 152 6.33 7.01 21.97
N LEU A 153 7.62 6.67 21.95
CA LEU A 153 8.21 5.67 22.84
C LEU A 153 8.00 6.02 24.32
N LYS A 154 8.17 7.29 24.70
CA LYS A 154 7.87 7.77 26.07
C LYS A 154 6.41 7.56 26.49
N SER A 155 5.50 7.43 25.53
CA SER A 155 4.07 7.23 25.77
C SER A 155 3.66 5.76 25.76
N VAL A 156 4.57 4.84 25.41
CA VAL A 156 4.31 3.39 25.44
C VAL A 156 4.20 2.91 26.88
N THR A 157 3.18 2.11 27.14
CA THR A 157 2.83 1.59 28.47
C THR A 157 2.65 0.08 28.50
N GLY A 158 2.80 -0.59 27.36
CA GLY A 158 2.70 -2.03 27.21
C GLY A 158 3.04 -2.44 25.78
N ASP A 159 2.98 -3.75 25.52
CA ASP A 159 3.35 -4.31 24.22
C ASP A 159 2.47 -3.79 23.08
N GLY A 160 3.00 -3.91 21.87
CA GLY A 160 2.34 -3.62 20.62
C GLY A 160 3.03 -4.26 19.43
N ALA A 161 2.50 -4.02 18.25
CA ALA A 161 3.11 -4.41 17.00
C ALA A 161 2.60 -3.54 15.85
N ALA A 162 3.47 -3.29 14.87
CA ALA A 162 3.07 -2.85 13.55
C ALA A 162 3.02 -4.06 12.61
N THR A 163 1.89 -4.26 11.96
CA THR A 163 1.70 -5.29 10.93
C THR A 163 1.74 -4.62 9.57
N VAL A 164 2.57 -5.15 8.67
CA VAL A 164 2.73 -4.66 7.30
C VAL A 164 2.39 -5.79 6.34
N GLU A 165 1.47 -5.55 5.41
CA GLU A 165 0.98 -6.58 4.48
C GLU A 165 0.84 -6.00 3.08
N LEU A 166 1.51 -6.60 2.09
CA LEU A 166 1.37 -6.26 0.67
C LEU A 166 0.48 -7.29 -0.05
N ALA A 167 0.75 -8.58 0.17
CA ALA A 167 -0.03 -9.69 -0.36
C ALA A 167 -0.90 -10.29 0.74
N ALA A 168 -2.20 -10.43 0.45
CA ALA A 168 -3.17 -10.97 1.40
C ALA A 168 -2.75 -12.35 1.94
N GLY A 169 -2.75 -12.51 3.26
CA GLY A 169 -2.34 -13.72 3.95
C GLY A 169 -0.84 -13.82 4.25
N TYR A 170 -0.05 -12.80 3.92
CA TYR A 170 1.40 -12.77 4.15
C TYR A 170 1.85 -11.50 4.90
N PRO A 171 1.30 -11.20 6.10
CA PRO A 171 1.75 -10.07 6.89
C PRO A 171 3.11 -10.32 7.54
N LEU A 172 3.89 -9.24 7.71
CA LEU A 172 5.04 -9.20 8.61
C LEU A 172 4.71 -8.37 9.85
N GLU A 173 5.00 -8.92 11.02
CA GLU A 173 4.76 -8.29 12.31
C GLU A 173 6.07 -7.76 12.92
N TYR A 174 6.15 -6.44 13.09
CA TYR A 174 7.24 -5.70 13.73
C TYR A 174 6.84 -5.45 15.18
N LYS A 175 7.45 -6.20 16.10
CA LYS A 175 7.09 -6.15 17.52
C LYS A 175 7.57 -4.87 18.19
N LEU A 176 6.75 -4.37 19.11
CA LEU A 176 7.08 -3.36 20.11
C LEU A 176 6.89 -4.01 21.48
N GLU A 177 7.97 -4.28 22.17
CA GLU A 177 7.97 -4.95 23.47
C GLU A 177 8.20 -3.92 24.57
N TYR A 178 7.45 -4.00 25.66
CA TYR A 178 7.56 -3.09 26.78
C TYR A 178 7.96 -3.86 28.04
N SER A 179 9.11 -3.52 28.60
CA SER A 179 9.60 -4.15 29.82
C SER A 179 10.18 -3.11 30.77
N ASN A 180 9.69 -3.08 32.02
CA ASN A 180 10.19 -2.24 33.10
C ASN A 180 10.32 -0.74 32.74
N GLY A 181 9.33 -0.18 32.05
CA GLY A 181 9.37 1.23 31.66
C GLY A 181 10.17 1.53 30.38
N ASN A 182 10.74 0.51 29.73
CA ASN A 182 11.57 0.67 28.56
C ASN A 182 10.95 -0.06 27.35
N PRO A 183 10.45 0.68 26.33
CA PRO A 183 10.03 0.08 25.07
C PRO A 183 11.22 -0.25 24.19
N THR A 184 11.22 -1.43 23.58
CA THR A 184 12.14 -1.87 22.53
C THR A 184 11.35 -2.32 21.32
N TYR A 185 11.89 -2.16 20.11
CA TYR A 185 11.17 -2.52 18.90
C TYR A 185 12.02 -3.24 17.87
N ASP A 186 11.34 -3.91 16.95
CA ASP A 186 11.95 -4.66 15.87
C ASP A 186 12.49 -3.74 14.78
N HIS A 187 13.80 -3.87 14.49
CA HIS A 187 14.51 -3.10 13.48
C HIS A 187 14.76 -3.87 12.17
N ARG A 188 14.22 -5.09 12.04
CA ARG A 188 14.42 -5.91 10.83
C ARG A 188 13.79 -5.24 9.60
N MET A 189 14.40 -5.47 8.45
CA MET A 189 13.86 -5.03 7.17
C MET A 189 12.88 -6.09 6.67
N GLY A 190 11.66 -5.66 6.32
CA GLY A 190 10.67 -6.52 5.68
C GLY A 190 10.80 -6.42 4.16
N TYR A 191 10.86 -7.56 3.48
CA TYR A 191 10.92 -7.65 2.03
C TYR A 191 9.63 -8.27 1.49
N PHE A 192 9.00 -7.59 0.54
CA PHE A 192 7.68 -7.95 0.01
C PHE A 192 7.75 -8.13 -1.51
N ALA A 193 7.34 -9.29 -2.02
CA ALA A 193 7.26 -9.51 -3.47
C ALA A 193 6.18 -8.60 -4.07
N VAL A 194 6.53 -7.87 -5.13
CA VAL A 194 5.60 -6.96 -5.81
C VAL A 194 5.00 -7.66 -7.01
N ASN A 195 3.70 -7.96 -6.93
CA ASN A 195 2.96 -8.63 -7.99
C ASN A 195 1.97 -7.64 -8.62
N GLY A 196 2.24 -7.20 -9.86
CA GLY A 196 1.39 -6.27 -10.60
C GLY A 196 1.78 -4.80 -10.44
N ASN A 197 1.04 -3.92 -11.11
CA ASN A 197 1.39 -2.50 -11.26
C ASN A 197 0.75 -1.57 -10.21
N ASP A 198 -0.31 -2.03 -9.53
CA ASP A 198 -1.08 -1.25 -8.54
C ASP A 198 -0.99 -1.86 -7.13
N ALA A 199 0.19 -2.39 -6.77
CA ALA A 199 0.40 -3.02 -5.48
C ALA A 199 0.25 -2.00 -4.34
N THR A 200 -0.43 -2.42 -3.26
CA THR A 200 -0.69 -1.57 -2.09
C THR A 200 -0.24 -2.28 -0.82
N ILE A 201 0.56 -1.59 0.00
CA ILE A 201 0.90 -2.04 1.35
C ILE A 201 -0.15 -1.51 2.32
N ALA A 202 -0.74 -2.38 3.12
CA ALA A 202 -1.54 -2.03 4.29
C ALA A 202 -0.66 -2.07 5.54
N LEU A 203 -0.74 -1.02 6.36
CA LEU A 203 -0.07 -0.93 7.64
C LEU A 203 -1.10 -0.81 8.76
N VAL A 204 -0.90 -1.60 9.83
CA VAL A 204 -1.72 -1.53 11.04
C VAL A 204 -0.83 -1.57 12.26
N PHE A 205 -0.82 -0.49 13.05
CA PHE A 205 -0.26 -0.53 14.40
C PHE A 205 -1.34 -0.86 15.43
N LYS A 206 -0.99 -1.68 16.41
CA LYS A 206 -1.77 -1.90 17.63
C LYS A 206 -0.81 -1.91 18.82
N GLY A 207 -1.09 -1.16 19.88
CA GLY A 207 -0.24 -1.18 21.06
C GLY A 207 -0.81 -0.41 22.24
N SER A 208 -0.24 -0.62 23.43
CA SER A 208 -0.71 0.05 24.65
C SER A 208 0.02 1.37 24.89
N ILE A 209 -0.65 2.50 24.65
CA ILE A 209 -0.11 3.86 24.72
C ILE A 209 -0.90 4.66 25.77
N GLY A 210 -0.21 5.29 26.72
CA GLY A 210 -0.83 6.07 27.79
C GLY A 210 -1.82 5.28 28.64
N GLY A 211 -1.62 3.97 28.80
CA GLY A 211 -2.49 3.05 29.52
C GLY A 211 -3.71 2.56 28.72
N LYS A 212 -3.81 2.90 27.43
CA LYS A 212 -4.92 2.54 26.54
C LYS A 212 -4.43 1.79 25.31
N THR A 213 -5.22 0.86 24.80
CA THR A 213 -4.94 0.25 23.50
C THR A 213 -5.25 1.24 22.39
N GLN A 214 -4.25 1.55 21.57
CA GLN A 214 -4.35 2.37 20.37
C GLN A 214 -4.25 1.50 19.13
N ARG A 215 -5.01 1.87 18.09
CA ARG A 215 -4.90 1.28 16.75
C ARG A 215 -4.73 2.37 15.71
N MET A 216 -3.75 2.20 14.81
CA MET A 216 -3.48 3.13 13.71
C MET A 216 -3.44 2.37 12.39
N ARG A 217 -3.87 3.01 11.30
CA ARG A 217 -3.81 2.43 9.96
C ARG A 217 -3.21 3.44 8.98
N ALA A 218 -2.48 2.94 7.99
CA ALA A 218 -1.91 3.72 6.88
C ALA A 218 -1.77 2.82 5.63
N THR A 219 -1.64 3.41 4.45
CA THR A 219 -1.56 2.63 3.19
C THR A 219 -0.58 3.23 2.19
N ILE A 220 0.29 2.40 1.64
CA ILE A 220 1.21 2.82 0.58
C ILE A 220 0.70 2.27 -0.74
N THR A 221 0.23 3.13 -1.64
CA THR A 221 -0.23 2.74 -2.97
C THR A 221 0.88 2.79 -4.01
N ASN A 222 0.69 2.11 -5.16
CA ASN A 222 1.62 2.12 -6.30
C ASN A 222 3.03 1.62 -5.96
N VAL A 223 3.13 0.65 -5.06
CA VAL A 223 4.40 0.07 -4.60
C VAL A 223 5.06 -0.71 -5.72
N LYS A 224 6.34 -0.47 -5.95
CA LYS A 224 7.16 -1.12 -6.98
C LYS A 224 8.32 -1.89 -6.36
N ALA A 225 8.83 -2.86 -7.11
CA ALA A 225 10.10 -3.48 -6.74
C ALA A 225 11.19 -2.39 -6.64
N GLN A 226 12.14 -2.57 -5.73
CA GLN A 226 13.19 -1.60 -5.38
C GLN A 226 12.72 -0.35 -4.62
N ASP A 227 11.42 -0.18 -4.36
CA ASP A 227 10.96 0.86 -3.44
C ASP A 227 11.39 0.53 -2.01
N TRP A 228 11.88 1.53 -1.28
CA TRP A 228 12.17 1.41 0.14
C TRP A 228 11.38 2.44 0.93
N HIS A 229 10.37 1.95 1.64
CA HIS A 229 9.52 2.75 2.50
C HIS A 229 10.01 2.75 3.95
N VAL A 230 10.15 3.95 4.51
CA VAL A 230 10.48 4.16 5.92
C VAL A 230 9.21 4.63 6.62
N VAL A 231 8.65 3.76 7.45
CA VAL A 231 7.47 4.07 8.25
C VAL A 231 7.93 4.49 9.64
N THR A 232 7.48 5.65 10.10
CA THR A 232 7.69 6.11 11.47
C THR A 232 6.35 6.36 12.14
N ILE A 233 6.08 5.67 13.25
CA ILE A 233 4.91 5.95 14.09
C ILE A 233 5.31 7.06 15.06
N ILE A 234 4.61 8.19 14.99
CA ILE A 234 5.00 9.42 15.68
C ILE A 234 3.92 9.90 16.63
N LYS A 235 4.37 10.44 17.77
CA LYS A 235 3.58 11.36 18.59
C LYS A 235 4.03 12.78 18.29
N LYS A 236 3.09 13.66 17.96
CA LYS A 236 3.30 15.11 17.85
C LYS A 236 2.68 15.79 19.06
N VAL A 237 3.36 16.81 19.58
CA VAL A 237 2.82 17.67 20.65
C VAL A 237 2.79 19.09 20.10
N ASP A 238 1.62 19.72 20.12
CA ASP A 238 1.46 21.09 19.65
C ASP A 238 1.99 22.11 20.69
N ALA A 239 2.02 23.39 20.31
CA ALA A 239 2.46 24.48 21.19
C ALA A 239 1.56 24.68 22.43
N SER A 240 0.35 24.11 22.42
CA SER A 240 -0.62 24.13 23.52
C SER A 240 -0.46 22.93 24.45
N GLY A 241 0.40 21.96 24.11
CA GLY A 241 0.63 20.74 24.88
C GLY A 241 -0.29 19.57 24.52
N ASN A 242 -1.13 19.68 23.48
CA ASN A 242 -1.98 18.57 23.05
C ASN A 242 -1.17 17.56 22.24
N ALA A 243 -1.38 16.28 22.53
CA ALA A 243 -0.72 15.18 21.84
C ALA A 243 -1.61 14.57 20.76
N SER A 244 -1.07 14.41 19.56
CA SER A 244 -1.64 13.60 18.48
C SER A 244 -0.69 12.48 18.08
N PHE A 245 -1.22 11.41 17.51
CA PHE A 245 -0.44 10.29 17.00
C PHE A 245 -0.67 10.15 15.50
N THR A 246 0.35 9.80 14.73
CA THR A 246 0.18 9.56 13.29
C THR A 246 1.26 8.61 12.76
N VAL A 247 1.13 8.20 11.50
CA VAL A 247 2.10 7.43 10.75
C VAL A 247 2.71 8.35 9.70
N GLU A 248 4.03 8.48 9.73
CA GLU A 248 4.81 9.15 8.70
C GLU A 248 5.42 8.09 7.78
N ILE A 249 5.27 8.27 6.47
CA ILE A 249 5.84 7.40 5.45
C ILE A 249 6.78 8.23 4.59
N ASP A 250 8.04 7.81 4.52
CA ASP A 250 9.08 8.44 3.70
C ASP A 250 9.33 9.92 4.04
N GLY A 251 9.11 10.30 5.30
CA GLY A 251 9.22 11.69 5.75
C GLY A 251 8.01 12.55 5.37
N LEU A 252 6.97 11.97 4.78
CA LEU A 252 5.69 12.60 4.50
C LEU A 252 4.68 12.14 5.55
N VAL A 253 3.95 13.09 6.12
CA VAL A 253 2.89 12.80 7.08
C VAL A 253 1.71 12.27 6.28
N GLU A 254 1.41 10.98 6.42
CA GLU A 254 0.21 10.39 5.85
C GLU A 254 -0.95 10.57 6.85
N ASP A 255 -2.18 10.72 6.36
CA ASP A 255 -3.37 10.79 7.21
C ASP A 255 -3.63 9.41 7.83
N ALA A 256 -2.98 9.13 8.96
CA ALA A 256 -3.20 7.89 9.70
C ALA A 256 -4.51 7.96 10.48
N GLU A 257 -5.43 7.03 10.21
CA GLU A 257 -6.65 6.90 11.00
C GLU A 257 -6.30 6.39 12.41
N LEU A 258 -6.48 7.25 13.43
CA LEU A 258 -6.41 6.89 14.83
C LEU A 258 -7.75 6.35 15.33
N ASN A 259 -7.77 5.11 15.81
CA ASN A 259 -8.88 4.59 16.59
C ASN A 259 -8.45 4.45 18.05
N GLY A 260 -9.00 5.32 18.90
CA GLY A 260 -8.82 5.28 20.35
C GLY A 260 -9.82 4.36 21.04
N ASP A 261 -9.26 3.51 21.91
CA ASP A 261 -9.84 2.75 23.01
C ASP A 261 -10.35 1.30 22.78
N VAL A 262 -9.83 0.40 23.61
CA VAL A 262 -10.44 -0.90 23.93
C VAL A 262 -10.62 -0.94 25.44
N THR A 263 -11.85 -0.73 25.91
CA THR A 263 -12.46 -1.56 26.95
C THR A 263 -13.98 -1.42 26.90
N ALA A 264 -14.64 -2.58 26.91
CA ALA A 264 -16.08 -2.83 26.91
C ALA A 264 -16.83 -2.60 25.57
N GLU A 265 -17.69 -3.55 25.25
CA GLU A 265 -18.52 -3.66 24.05
C GLU A 265 -19.31 -2.38 23.73
N GLU A 266 -19.34 -2.00 22.45
CA GLU A 266 -20.47 -1.49 21.62
C GLU A 266 -19.96 -0.57 20.47
N PRO A 267 -20.71 -0.33 19.37
CA PRO A 267 -20.77 -1.15 18.17
C PRO A 267 -20.12 -0.46 16.94
N GLY A 268 -19.74 -1.27 15.94
CA GLY A 268 -19.70 -0.89 14.52
C GLY A 268 -18.76 0.26 14.10
N ASP A 269 -17.60 -0.12 13.56
CA ASP A 269 -16.59 0.73 12.90
C ASP A 269 -17.04 1.32 11.55
N GLY A 270 -18.36 1.45 11.33
CA GLY A 270 -18.88 2.04 10.11
C GLY A 270 -18.38 1.31 8.86
N ASN A 271 -18.17 -0.01 8.93
CA ASN A 271 -18.20 -0.95 7.82
C ASN A 271 -18.74 -2.29 8.34
N ASP A 272 -19.87 -2.21 9.05
CA ASP A 272 -20.66 -3.39 9.36
C ASP A 272 -21.31 -3.90 8.05
N PRO A 273 -21.02 -5.13 7.58
CA PRO A 273 -21.77 -5.77 6.51
C PRO A 273 -23.26 -5.99 6.86
N ASN A 274 -23.65 -5.73 8.11
CA ASN A 274 -25.02 -5.67 8.63
C ASN A 274 -25.49 -4.25 9.02
N ALA A 275 -24.76 -3.19 8.66
CA ALA A 275 -25.23 -1.81 8.87
C ALA A 275 -26.64 -1.69 8.25
N PRO A 276 -27.60 -1.01 8.91
CA PRO A 276 -28.94 -0.88 8.38
C PRO A 276 -28.88 -0.41 6.91
N ILE A 277 -29.44 -1.21 5.99
CA ILE A 277 -29.53 -0.85 4.59
C ILE A 277 -30.58 0.25 4.49
N GLY A 278 -30.14 1.50 4.37
CA GLY A 278 -31.01 2.65 4.25
C GLY A 278 -30.28 3.97 4.54
N ASP A 279 -30.92 5.07 4.16
CA ASP A 279 -30.37 6.41 4.33
C ASP A 279 -30.69 7.02 5.70
N GLY A 280 -31.28 6.26 6.62
CA GLY A 280 -31.64 6.72 7.97
C GLY A 280 -32.72 7.79 8.01
N GLY A 281 -33.38 8.09 6.88
CA GLY A 281 -34.23 9.27 6.74
C GLY A 281 -33.43 10.57 6.72
N ILE A 282 -32.13 10.52 6.40
CA ILE A 282 -31.28 11.70 6.25
C ILE A 282 -31.79 12.51 5.06
N GLU A 283 -32.02 13.79 5.23
CA GLU A 283 -32.45 14.70 4.17
C GLU A 283 -31.68 16.00 4.22
N LEU A 284 -31.47 16.62 3.06
CA LEU A 284 -30.99 17.99 2.95
C LEU A 284 -32.05 18.77 2.20
N ILE A 285 -32.65 19.74 2.88
CA ILE A 285 -33.82 20.46 2.41
C ILE A 285 -33.41 21.90 2.17
N SER A 286 -33.59 22.41 0.95
CA SER A 286 -33.43 23.83 0.70
C SER A 286 -34.46 24.62 1.49
N THR A 287 -34.01 25.63 2.22
CA THR A 287 -34.88 26.60 2.92
C THR A 287 -34.96 27.93 2.18
N SER A 288 -34.31 28.01 1.02
CA SER A 288 -34.27 29.17 0.14
C SER A 288 -35.13 29.00 -1.11
N ILE A 289 -35.08 29.99 -2.00
CA ILE A 289 -35.73 29.93 -3.32
C ILE A 289 -35.04 28.97 -4.30
N TYR A 290 -33.84 28.48 -3.97
CA TYR A 290 -33.03 27.64 -4.85
C TYR A 290 -33.39 26.16 -4.70
N ASP A 291 -33.53 25.47 -5.82
CA ASP A 291 -33.68 24.02 -5.88
C ASP A 291 -32.29 23.36 -5.89
N ILE A 292 -31.81 22.96 -4.71
CA ILE A 292 -30.47 22.38 -4.52
C ILE A 292 -30.31 20.98 -5.15
N THR A 293 -31.38 20.39 -5.68
CA THR A 293 -31.31 19.13 -6.44
C THR A 293 -30.87 19.34 -7.89
N LYS A 294 -30.80 20.60 -8.32
CA LYS A 294 -30.31 21.02 -9.64
C LYS A 294 -29.07 21.90 -9.46
N THR A 295 -28.34 22.09 -10.55
CA THR A 295 -27.28 23.09 -10.59
C THR A 295 -27.87 24.47 -10.34
N VAL A 296 -27.34 25.16 -9.34
CA VAL A 296 -27.72 26.52 -8.98
C VAL A 296 -26.73 27.49 -9.61
N THR A 297 -27.21 28.35 -10.49
CA THR A 297 -26.38 29.43 -11.05
C THR A 297 -26.17 30.52 -9.99
N VAL A 298 -24.91 30.80 -9.66
CA VAL A 298 -24.51 31.87 -8.73
C VAL A 298 -24.66 33.21 -9.46
N PRO A 299 -25.49 34.14 -8.97
CA PRO A 299 -25.71 35.41 -9.64
C PRO A 299 -24.48 36.32 -9.52
N GLU A 300 -24.10 36.97 -10.63
CA GLU A 300 -22.95 37.90 -10.67
C GLU A 300 -23.15 39.14 -9.79
N THR A 301 -24.42 39.55 -9.58
CA THR A 301 -24.80 40.69 -8.74
C THR A 301 -26.12 40.41 -8.02
N GLY A 302 -26.35 41.11 -6.91
CA GLY A 302 -27.55 40.91 -6.08
C GLY A 302 -27.37 39.81 -5.04
N ALA A 303 -28.39 39.61 -4.19
CA ALA A 303 -28.33 38.68 -3.08
C ALA A 303 -28.39 37.22 -3.53
N PHE A 304 -27.57 36.37 -2.92
CA PHE A 304 -27.57 34.92 -3.11
C PHE A 304 -27.94 34.19 -1.80
N PRO A 305 -29.21 34.22 -1.35
CA PRO A 305 -29.60 33.60 -0.09
C PRO A 305 -29.68 32.07 -0.23
N LEU A 306 -28.54 31.38 -0.26
CA LEU A 306 -28.48 29.92 -0.38
C LEU A 306 -28.47 29.28 1.01
N THR A 307 -29.66 28.99 1.52
CA THR A 307 -29.84 28.36 2.84
C THR A 307 -30.48 26.98 2.71
N MET A 308 -30.10 26.08 3.62
CA MET A 308 -30.62 24.71 3.68
C MET A 308 -30.53 24.14 5.09
N THR A 309 -31.26 23.05 5.33
CA THR A 309 -31.29 22.35 6.61
C THR A 309 -31.08 20.86 6.39
N ALA A 310 -30.07 20.30 7.04
CA ALA A 310 -29.85 18.85 7.09
C ALA A 310 -30.68 18.27 8.24
N LYS A 311 -31.55 17.31 7.94
CA LYS A 311 -32.30 16.52 8.92
C LYS A 311 -31.66 15.15 9.04
N ILE A 312 -31.22 14.80 10.25
CA ILE A 312 -30.55 13.54 10.58
C ILE A 312 -31.31 12.89 11.75
N PRO A 313 -32.41 12.15 11.52
CA PRO A 313 -33.31 11.70 12.59
C PRO A 313 -32.64 10.93 13.73
N ASN A 314 -31.56 10.19 13.44
CA ASN A 314 -30.83 9.40 14.44
C ASN A 314 -29.63 10.15 15.05
N GLY A 315 -29.49 11.45 14.79
CA GLY A 315 -28.36 12.26 15.23
C GLY A 315 -27.11 11.99 14.41
N VAL A 316 -26.35 13.04 14.11
CA VAL A 316 -25.14 12.91 13.29
C VAL A 316 -23.98 12.32 14.08
N ARG A 317 -23.27 11.38 13.45
CA ARG A 317 -22.02 10.77 13.95
C ARG A 317 -20.80 11.29 13.20
N LYS A 318 -20.91 11.42 11.87
CA LYS A 318 -19.88 11.98 10.98
C LYS A 318 -20.55 12.86 9.94
N PHE A 319 -19.97 14.03 9.68
CA PHE A 319 -20.43 14.91 8.61
C PHE A 319 -19.19 15.44 7.89
N THR A 320 -18.98 15.03 6.64
CA THR A 320 -17.91 15.57 5.80
C THR A 320 -18.45 16.23 4.53
N VAL A 321 -17.68 17.15 3.97
CA VAL A 321 -17.97 17.81 2.69
C VAL A 321 -16.82 17.56 1.73
N ASP A 322 -17.10 16.91 0.61
CA ASP A 322 -16.13 16.78 -0.48
C ASP A 322 -16.33 17.89 -1.51
N ILE A 323 -15.25 18.56 -1.89
CA ILE A 323 -15.23 19.71 -2.79
C ILE A 323 -14.61 19.29 -4.12
N ALA A 324 -15.37 19.47 -5.19
CA ALA A 324 -14.91 19.30 -6.56
C ALA A 324 -15.20 20.56 -7.39
N SER A 325 -14.38 20.84 -8.39
CA SER A 325 -14.60 21.98 -9.28
C SER A 325 -14.00 21.75 -10.65
N THR A 326 -14.64 22.31 -11.67
CA THR A 326 -14.07 22.39 -13.02
C THR A 326 -13.02 23.49 -13.15
N ASN A 327 -12.87 24.35 -12.13
CA ASN A 327 -11.87 25.41 -12.07
C ASN A 327 -10.64 24.94 -11.27
N ALA A 328 -9.50 24.78 -11.94
CA ALA A 328 -8.28 24.31 -11.31
C ALA A 328 -7.71 25.29 -10.26
N ASP A 329 -7.87 26.60 -10.45
CA ASP A 329 -7.38 27.63 -9.53
C ASP A 329 -8.17 27.62 -8.21
N PHE A 330 -9.47 27.31 -8.28
CA PHE A 330 -10.29 27.09 -7.10
C PHE A 330 -9.81 25.87 -6.31
N ILE A 331 -9.60 24.73 -6.99
CA ILE A 331 -9.07 23.51 -6.35
C ILE A 331 -7.70 23.76 -5.71
N ASN A 332 -6.81 24.46 -6.40
CA ASN A 332 -5.50 24.81 -5.85
C ASN A 332 -5.62 25.70 -4.60
N SER A 333 -6.55 26.65 -4.62
CA SER A 333 -6.82 27.54 -3.49
C SER A 333 -7.36 26.76 -2.28
N VAL A 334 -8.36 25.91 -2.48
CA VAL A 334 -8.92 25.02 -1.44
C VAL A 334 -7.86 24.06 -0.88
N ASN A 335 -7.01 23.48 -1.74
CA ASN A 335 -5.91 22.61 -1.29
C ASN A 335 -4.85 23.36 -0.46
N SER A 336 -4.62 24.64 -0.73
CA SER A 336 -3.63 25.44 0.02
C SER A 336 -4.07 25.79 1.44
N VAL A 337 -5.37 25.72 1.72
CA VAL A 337 -5.97 26.17 2.99
C VAL A 337 -6.84 25.11 3.67
N GLY A 338 -6.64 23.82 3.40
CA GLY A 338 -7.39 22.78 4.12
C GLY A 338 -7.72 21.49 3.38
N GLY A 339 -7.52 21.45 2.06
CA GLY A 339 -7.81 20.26 1.26
C GLY A 339 -9.25 20.19 0.78
N THR A 340 -9.55 19.17 -0.04
CA THR A 340 -10.85 19.02 -0.74
C THR A 340 -11.87 18.18 0.02
N THR A 341 -11.53 17.64 1.19
CA THR A 341 -12.46 16.93 2.08
C THR A 341 -12.43 17.58 3.45
N LEU A 342 -13.57 18.12 3.88
CA LEU A 342 -13.72 18.83 5.15
C LEU A 342 -14.51 17.99 6.14
N ASP A 343 -14.03 17.84 7.38
CA ASP A 343 -14.84 17.34 8.49
C ASP A 343 -15.52 18.51 9.20
N LEU A 344 -16.85 18.51 9.26
CA LEU A 344 -17.60 19.58 9.91
C LEU A 344 -17.66 19.41 11.43
N ILE A 345 -17.58 18.18 11.96
CA ILE A 345 -17.68 17.95 13.40
C ILE A 345 -16.33 18.20 14.07
N ASN A 346 -15.25 17.72 13.45
CA ASN A 346 -13.89 17.87 13.96
C ASN A 346 -12.96 18.40 12.86
N PRO A 347 -13.12 19.67 12.44
CA PRO A 347 -12.26 20.24 11.41
C PRO A 347 -10.81 20.34 11.87
N SER A 348 -9.88 20.16 10.94
CA SER A 348 -8.47 20.44 11.18
C SER A 348 -8.22 21.94 11.25
N GLU A 349 -7.15 22.37 11.94
CA GLU A 349 -6.75 23.79 11.96
C GLU A 349 -6.48 24.33 10.54
N ALA A 350 -5.97 23.47 9.65
CA ALA A 350 -5.82 23.81 8.24
C ALA A 350 -7.19 24.09 7.60
N ALA A 351 -8.18 23.20 7.78
CA ALA A 351 -9.53 23.32 7.20
C ALA A 351 -10.31 24.58 7.62
N MET A 352 -9.89 25.25 8.71
CA MET A 352 -10.48 26.51 9.14
C MET A 352 -10.44 27.59 8.05
N GLY A 353 -9.37 27.61 7.25
CA GLY A 353 -9.24 28.55 6.12
C GLY A 353 -10.25 28.31 5.00
N VAL A 354 -10.80 27.10 4.86
CA VAL A 354 -11.88 26.82 3.90
C VAL A 354 -13.23 27.33 4.40
N PHE A 355 -13.45 27.36 5.72
CA PHE A 355 -14.70 27.91 6.27
C PHE A 355 -14.82 29.43 6.11
N ASP A 356 -13.69 30.13 5.96
CA ASP A 356 -13.66 31.55 5.57
C ASP A 356 -14.11 31.76 4.11
N ILE A 357 -13.97 30.73 3.26
CA ILE A 357 -14.35 30.76 1.84
C ILE A 357 -15.79 30.27 1.67
N VAL A 358 -16.15 29.18 2.32
CA VAL A 358 -17.50 28.61 2.29
C VAL A 358 -17.94 28.38 3.73
N PRO A 359 -18.92 29.16 4.23
CA PRO A 359 -19.27 29.22 5.66
C PRO A 359 -20.07 28.00 6.12
N PHE A 360 -19.48 26.81 6.03
CA PHE A 360 -20.10 25.61 6.56
C PHE A 360 -20.19 25.69 8.09
N PRO A 361 -21.32 25.27 8.69
CA PRO A 361 -21.38 25.04 10.13
C PRO A 361 -20.32 24.00 10.49
N HIS A 362 -19.58 24.23 11.57
CA HIS A 362 -18.51 23.34 11.99
C HIS A 362 -18.29 23.41 13.51
N GLY A 363 -17.72 22.35 14.07
CA GLY A 363 -17.42 22.23 15.49
C GLY A 363 -18.05 21.01 16.15
N ALA A 364 -17.50 20.64 17.32
CA ALA A 364 -17.88 19.43 18.05
C ALA A 364 -19.36 19.43 18.50
N GLU A 365 -19.98 20.61 18.59
CA GLU A 365 -21.39 20.79 18.91
C GLU A 365 -22.34 20.26 17.83
N LEU A 366 -21.84 19.97 16.62
CA LEU A 366 -22.64 19.32 15.60
C LEU A 366 -22.89 17.84 15.95
N SER A 367 -22.00 17.21 16.70
CA SER A 367 -22.12 15.81 17.09
C SER A 367 -23.45 15.51 17.79
N GLY A 368 -24.14 14.47 17.33
CA GLY A 368 -25.43 14.04 17.85
C GLY A 368 -26.63 14.92 17.48
N LYS A 369 -26.44 16.07 16.82
CA LYS A 369 -27.56 16.90 16.36
C LYS A 369 -28.40 16.18 15.33
N THR A 370 -29.71 16.35 15.45
CA THR A 370 -30.71 15.82 14.51
C THR A 370 -31.09 16.81 13.42
N GLU A 371 -30.68 18.07 13.56
CA GLU A 371 -30.94 19.14 12.61
C GLU A 371 -29.73 20.08 12.60
N ILE A 372 -29.24 20.41 11.41
CA ILE A 372 -28.11 21.32 11.20
C ILE A 372 -28.48 22.32 10.11
N GLU A 373 -28.39 23.60 10.43
CA GLU A 373 -28.65 24.69 9.49
C GLU A 373 -27.37 25.08 8.77
N PHE A 374 -27.50 25.29 7.46
CA PHE A 374 -26.45 25.73 6.58
C PHE A 374 -26.88 27.05 5.94
N ASP A 375 -26.06 28.08 6.09
CA ASP A 375 -26.20 29.35 5.40
C ASP A 375 -24.96 29.57 4.54
N LEU A 376 -25.09 29.33 3.23
CA LEU A 376 -24.01 29.49 2.25
C LEU A 376 -24.15 30.82 1.48
N SER A 377 -24.89 31.78 2.02
CA SER A 377 -25.13 33.05 1.32
C SER A 377 -23.83 33.81 1.07
N ASP A 378 -22.91 33.80 2.05
CA ASP A 378 -21.62 34.48 1.96
C ASP A 378 -20.62 33.76 1.04
N ALA A 379 -20.92 32.54 0.57
CA ALA A 379 -20.09 31.84 -0.40
C ALA A 379 -20.10 32.50 -1.79
N GLN A 380 -21.07 33.38 -2.08
CA GLN A 380 -21.20 34.05 -3.38
C GLN A 380 -19.92 34.82 -3.76
N ALA A 381 -19.46 35.71 -2.88
CA ALA A 381 -18.32 36.58 -3.15
C ALA A 381 -17.02 35.82 -3.48
N PRO A 382 -16.60 34.82 -2.68
CA PRO A 382 -15.42 34.03 -3.00
C PRO A 382 -15.61 33.16 -4.24
N LEU A 383 -16.80 32.60 -4.48
CA LEU A 383 -17.04 31.75 -5.67
C LEU A 383 -17.01 32.54 -6.98
N LEU A 384 -17.44 33.81 -6.99
CA LEU A 384 -17.41 34.66 -8.19
C LEU A 384 -15.99 34.91 -8.73
N ALA A 385 -14.94 34.72 -7.91
CA ALA A 385 -13.56 34.78 -8.37
C ALA A 385 -13.17 33.59 -9.27
N PHE A 386 -13.96 32.51 -9.29
CA PHE A 386 -13.63 31.25 -9.95
C PHE A 386 -14.78 30.79 -10.86
N LYS A 387 -14.69 31.11 -12.15
CA LYS A 387 -15.64 30.62 -13.17
C LYS A 387 -15.62 29.10 -13.28
N GLY A 388 -16.79 28.47 -13.38
CA GLY A 388 -16.92 27.02 -13.53
C GLY A 388 -18.02 26.44 -12.65
N THR A 389 -18.11 25.11 -12.64
CA THR A 389 -19.03 24.36 -11.79
C THR A 389 -18.30 23.86 -10.56
N HIS A 390 -18.77 24.23 -9.38
CA HIS A 390 -18.28 23.82 -8.07
C HIS A 390 -19.29 22.88 -7.43
N THR A 391 -18.87 21.72 -6.95
CA THR A 391 -19.74 20.72 -6.34
C THR A 391 -19.29 20.45 -4.90
N PHE A 392 -20.24 20.55 -3.97
CA PHE A 392 -20.07 20.27 -2.56
C PHE A 392 -20.90 19.02 -2.22
N THR A 393 -20.24 17.91 -1.92
CA THR A 393 -20.90 16.65 -1.59
C THR A 393 -21.00 16.47 -0.09
N MET A 394 -22.21 16.58 0.44
CA MET A 394 -22.51 16.41 1.86
C MET A 394 -22.59 14.92 2.19
N ASN A 395 -21.60 14.39 2.91
CA ASN A 395 -21.53 13.01 3.33
C ASN A 395 -21.86 12.90 4.82
N VAL A 396 -22.94 12.19 5.13
CA VAL A 396 -23.46 12.07 6.50
C VAL A 396 -23.50 10.61 6.91
N ILE A 397 -23.05 10.34 8.14
CA ILE A 397 -23.24 9.09 8.85
C ILE A 397 -23.97 9.41 10.14
N ASP A 398 -25.09 8.73 10.41
CA ASP A 398 -25.84 8.89 11.67
C ASP A 398 -25.34 7.95 12.79
N ASN A 399 -25.85 8.13 14.01
CA ASN A 399 -25.46 7.30 15.16
C ASN A 399 -25.90 5.82 15.05
N LYS A 400 -26.80 5.49 14.12
CA LYS A 400 -27.18 4.10 13.81
C LYS A 400 -26.34 3.50 12.68
N GLY A 401 -25.44 4.27 12.09
CA GLY A 401 -24.57 3.85 10.99
C GLY A 401 -25.21 3.95 9.61
N CYS A 402 -26.41 4.55 9.47
CA CYS A 402 -27.00 4.84 8.16
C CYS A 402 -26.20 5.94 7.47
N ARG A 403 -26.18 5.94 6.13
CA ARG A 403 -25.36 6.87 5.34
C ARG A 403 -26.13 7.52 4.22
N LYS A 404 -25.78 8.77 3.91
CA LYS A 404 -26.27 9.45 2.71
C LYS A 404 -25.23 10.45 2.20
N SER A 405 -25.07 10.50 0.88
CA SER A 405 -24.26 11.49 0.17
C SER A 405 -25.18 12.34 -0.70
N ILE A 406 -25.12 13.66 -0.53
CA ILE A 406 -25.99 14.60 -1.25
C ILE A 406 -25.11 15.67 -1.91
N PRO A 407 -24.97 15.66 -3.24
CA PRO A 407 -24.22 16.69 -3.96
C PRO A 407 -25.04 17.96 -4.13
N ILE A 408 -24.39 19.11 -3.99
CA ILE A 408 -24.90 20.43 -4.36
C ILE A 408 -23.96 21.02 -5.39
N SER A 409 -24.49 21.36 -6.56
CA SER A 409 -23.70 21.95 -7.65
C SER A 409 -24.03 23.42 -7.83
N LEU A 410 -23.01 24.27 -7.76
CA LEU A 410 -23.07 25.71 -7.99
C LEU A 410 -22.32 26.05 -9.28
N GLU A 411 -22.92 26.81 -10.17
CA GLU A 411 -22.31 27.24 -11.43
C GLU A 411 -22.07 28.74 -11.44
N VAL A 412 -20.82 29.14 -11.71
CA VAL A 412 -20.39 30.52 -11.92
C VAL A 412 -20.07 30.68 -13.40
N LEU A 413 -20.87 31.50 -14.10
CA LEU A 413 -20.77 31.73 -15.55
C LEU A 413 -19.59 32.63 -15.94
#